data_AF-A0A284S7U7-F1
#
_entry.id   AF-A0A284S7U7-F1
#
_cell.length_a   1.000
_cell.length_b   1.000
_cell.length_c   1.000
_cell.angle_alpha   90.00
_cell.angle_beta   90.00
_cell.angle_gamma   90.00
#
_symmetry.space_group_name_H-M   'P 1'
#
loop_
_entity.id
_entity.type
_entity.pdbx_description
1 polymer ?
#
loop_
_entity_poly.entity_id
_entity_poly.type
_entity_poly.pdbx_seq_one_letter_code
_entity_poly.pdbx_strand_id
1 'polypeptide(L)'
;MEDADEIALFIDTVVQKFNLPPISSGGGVALLGWSVGATFAPIVISNVDSLSEDVRRRLSEYMRSLILYEPPPPPSALGLPTRKQNWTFLLDTTVPENLRLPAFGQWCTSYFDHADIVGRDLDKLSWVLASPNHAPTFFNGMPVSIQRYGEDAATDLPFLFFFSKQILAAYRKAFFDAGVFPSMKRAFVCGDKTCAFGIADLWAVQDDEKVLRTADARAVKYRIIPGANHFVHWDDPEKALDVFIAMA
;
A
#
# COMPACT_ATOMS: atom_id res chain seq x y z
N MET A 1 4.19 11.13 -13.60
CA MET A 1 5.09 10.18 -14.32
C MET A 1 6.54 10.50 -13.97
N GLU A 2 6.89 11.79 -13.79
CA GLU A 2 8.18 12.23 -13.23
C GLU A 2 8.48 11.61 -11.85
N ASP A 3 7.51 11.59 -10.91
CA ASP A 3 7.73 11.07 -9.54
C ASP A 3 8.14 9.58 -9.46
N ALA A 4 7.69 8.75 -10.40
CA ALA A 4 8.01 7.32 -10.39
C ALA A 4 9.47 7.07 -10.81
N ASP A 5 9.93 7.84 -11.80
CA ASP A 5 11.31 7.79 -12.26
C ASP A 5 12.24 8.38 -11.18
N GLU A 6 11.81 9.42 -10.47
CA GLU A 6 12.54 9.98 -9.33
C GLU A 6 12.77 8.96 -8.22
N ILE A 7 11.75 8.18 -7.83
CA ILE A 7 11.90 7.13 -6.82
C ILE A 7 12.86 6.04 -7.32
N ALA A 8 12.75 5.62 -8.58
CA ALA A 8 13.65 4.63 -9.17
C ALA A 8 15.11 5.11 -9.21
N LEU A 9 15.32 6.36 -9.61
CA LEU A 9 16.63 7.00 -9.65
C LEU A 9 17.20 7.23 -8.24
N PHE A 10 16.35 7.53 -7.26
CA PHE A 10 16.75 7.61 -5.87
C PHE A 10 17.27 6.25 -5.38
N ILE A 11 16.55 5.15 -5.64
CA ILE A 11 16.99 3.79 -5.29
C ILE A 11 18.34 3.48 -5.96
N ASP A 12 18.46 3.76 -7.26
CA ASP A 12 19.71 3.57 -8.01
C ASP A 12 20.87 4.38 -7.43
N THR A 13 20.59 5.62 -7.00
CA THR A 13 21.57 6.50 -6.36
C THR A 13 22.00 5.97 -4.99
N VAL A 14 21.06 5.49 -4.17
CA VAL A 14 21.37 4.88 -2.86
C VAL A 14 22.22 3.63 -3.03
N VAL A 15 21.88 2.76 -3.99
CA VAL A 15 22.67 1.57 -4.32
C VAL A 15 24.12 1.93 -4.62
N GLN A 16 24.34 2.91 -5.49
CA GLN A 16 25.68 3.34 -5.89
C GLN A 16 26.42 4.08 -4.77
N LYS A 17 25.75 4.99 -4.08
CA LYS A 17 26.38 5.84 -3.06
C LYS A 17 26.84 5.05 -1.84
N PHE A 18 26.08 4.03 -1.45
CA PHE A 18 26.36 3.23 -0.26
C PHE A 18 26.96 1.86 -0.58
N ASN A 19 27.25 1.55 -1.86
CA ASN A 19 27.74 0.24 -2.30
C ASN A 19 26.95 -0.91 -1.67
N LEU A 20 25.62 -0.85 -1.80
CA LEU A 20 24.77 -1.89 -1.24
C LEU A 20 25.19 -3.25 -1.82
N PRO A 21 25.09 -4.35 -1.06
CA PRO A 21 25.29 -5.68 -1.62
C PRO A 21 24.13 -6.01 -2.57
N PRO A 22 24.38 -6.67 -3.72
CA PRO A 22 23.33 -7.10 -4.64
C PRO A 22 22.55 -8.30 -4.08
N ILE A 23 21.45 -8.67 -4.74
CA ILE A 23 20.61 -9.81 -4.34
C ILE A 23 21.42 -11.11 -4.24
N SER A 24 22.34 -11.32 -5.18
CA SER A 24 23.21 -12.52 -5.26
C SER A 24 24.15 -12.67 -4.06
N SER A 25 24.47 -11.57 -3.37
CA SER A 25 25.29 -11.56 -2.15
C SER A 25 24.47 -11.47 -0.86
N GLY A 26 23.16 -11.72 -0.94
CA GLY A 26 22.24 -11.62 0.20
C GLY A 26 21.74 -10.20 0.49
N GLY A 27 22.12 -9.20 -0.31
CA GLY A 27 21.69 -7.80 -0.17
C GLY A 27 20.47 -7.41 -1.00
N GLY A 28 20.36 -6.16 -1.43
CA GLY A 28 19.26 -5.65 -2.26
C GLY A 28 18.32 -4.70 -1.50
N VAL A 29 17.24 -4.31 -2.19
CA VAL A 29 16.29 -3.29 -1.75
C VAL A 29 14.88 -3.85 -1.78
N ALA A 30 14.14 -3.65 -0.68
CA ALA A 30 12.70 -3.84 -0.64
C ALA A 30 12.01 -2.49 -0.78
N LEU A 31 11.17 -2.33 -1.81
CA LEU A 31 10.33 -1.16 -1.97
C LEU A 31 8.98 -1.43 -1.30
N LEU A 32 8.70 -0.67 -0.24
CA LEU A 32 7.44 -0.75 0.50
C LEU A 32 6.61 0.50 0.21
N GLY A 33 5.39 0.30 -0.27
CA GLY A 33 4.39 1.35 -0.43
C GLY A 33 3.36 1.25 0.69
N TRP A 34 3.30 2.27 1.56
CA TRP A 34 2.32 2.38 2.64
C TRP A 34 1.21 3.36 2.25
N SER A 35 -0.06 3.02 2.54
CA SER A 35 -1.20 3.89 2.24
C SER A 35 -1.13 4.34 0.78
N VAL A 36 -1.31 5.62 0.44
CA VAL A 36 -1.20 6.10 -0.95
C VAL A 36 0.12 5.73 -1.64
N GLY A 37 1.21 5.52 -0.88
CA GLY A 37 2.46 4.98 -1.38
C GLY A 37 2.33 3.59 -2.04
N ALA A 38 1.32 2.81 -1.66
CA ALA A 38 0.98 1.53 -2.29
C ALA A 38 0.47 1.68 -3.73
N THR A 39 0.10 2.89 -4.17
CA THR A 39 -0.17 3.21 -5.58
C THR A 39 1.12 3.53 -6.33
N PHE A 40 2.00 4.33 -5.73
CA PHE A 40 3.25 4.74 -6.35
C PHE A 40 4.24 3.58 -6.49
N ALA A 41 4.33 2.70 -5.50
CA ALA A 41 5.30 1.61 -5.52
C ALA A 41 5.12 0.64 -6.72
N PRO A 42 3.90 0.18 -7.09
CA PRO A 42 3.68 -0.53 -8.34
C PRO A 42 3.99 0.29 -9.58
N ILE A 43 3.68 1.59 -9.60
CA ILE A 43 3.97 2.48 -10.74
C ILE A 43 5.48 2.50 -11.00
N VAL A 44 6.30 2.72 -9.96
CA VAL A 44 7.78 2.67 -10.05
C VAL A 44 8.25 1.38 -10.70
N ILE A 45 7.74 0.24 -10.23
CA ILE A 45 8.14 -1.07 -10.77
C ILE A 45 7.68 -1.26 -12.22
N SER A 46 6.43 -0.87 -12.52
CA SER A 46 5.84 -1.05 -13.84
C SER A 46 6.47 -0.15 -14.91
N ASN A 47 7.05 0.98 -14.50
CA ASN A 47 7.63 1.98 -15.39
C ASN A 47 9.12 1.78 -15.65
N VAL A 48 9.76 0.71 -15.14
CA VAL A 48 11.22 0.52 -15.27
C VAL A 48 11.73 0.56 -16.73
N ASP A 49 10.86 0.29 -17.71
CA ASP A 49 11.19 0.35 -19.13
C ASP A 49 11.39 1.80 -19.66
N SER A 50 10.98 2.84 -18.91
CA SER A 50 11.26 4.24 -19.25
C SER A 50 12.70 4.65 -18.91
N LEU A 51 13.37 3.89 -18.04
CA LEU A 51 14.69 4.23 -17.50
C LEU A 51 15.80 3.83 -18.47
N SER A 52 16.98 4.45 -18.32
CA SER A 52 18.16 4.07 -19.10
C SER A 52 18.56 2.61 -18.84
N GLU A 53 19.21 1.98 -19.82
CA GLU A 53 19.61 0.58 -19.75
C GLU A 53 20.49 0.28 -18.51
N ASP A 54 21.40 1.20 -18.19
CA ASP A 54 22.27 1.11 -17.02
C ASP A 54 21.51 1.12 -15.70
N VAL A 55 20.52 2.01 -15.56
CA VAL A 55 19.67 2.09 -14.37
C VAL A 55 18.82 0.83 -14.26
N ARG A 56 18.18 0.40 -15.35
CA ARG A 56 17.35 -0.81 -15.37
C ARG A 56 18.16 -2.07 -15.02
N ARG A 57 19.38 -2.19 -15.53
CA ARG A 57 20.28 -3.32 -15.21
C ARG A 57 20.60 -3.33 -13.72
N ARG A 58 21.01 -2.19 -13.14
CA ARG A 58 21.26 -2.09 -11.70
C ARG A 58 20.00 -2.40 -10.90
N LEU A 59 18.87 -1.77 -11.17
CA LEU A 59 17.63 -2.09 -10.45
C LEU A 59 17.27 -3.58 -10.54
N SER A 60 17.55 -4.26 -11.65
CA SER A 60 17.33 -5.71 -11.78
C SER A 60 18.22 -6.56 -10.85
N GLU A 61 19.42 -6.09 -10.53
CA GLU A 61 20.37 -6.76 -9.63
C GLU A 61 20.05 -6.50 -8.14
N TYR A 62 19.26 -5.47 -7.84
CA TYR A 62 19.05 -4.96 -6.47
C TYR A 62 17.59 -5.01 -5.98
N MET A 63 16.58 -4.88 -6.85
CA MET A 63 15.18 -4.87 -6.45
C MET A 63 14.72 -6.27 -5.99
N ARG A 64 14.72 -6.47 -4.67
CA ARG A 64 14.45 -7.75 -4.03
C ARG A 64 12.97 -7.99 -3.80
N SER A 65 12.22 -6.95 -3.44
CA SER A 65 10.80 -7.10 -3.10
C SER A 65 9.99 -5.84 -3.37
N LEU A 66 8.74 -6.04 -3.78
CA LEU A 66 7.67 -5.05 -3.72
C LEU A 66 6.68 -5.46 -2.63
N ILE A 67 6.46 -4.58 -1.65
CA ILE A 67 5.54 -4.79 -0.54
C ILE A 67 4.47 -3.71 -0.58
N LEU A 68 3.21 -4.10 -0.74
CA LEU A 68 2.08 -3.21 -0.50
C LEU A 68 1.63 -3.38 0.94
N TYR A 69 1.64 -2.30 1.69
CA TYR A 69 1.28 -2.29 3.10
C TYR A 69 0.12 -1.33 3.29
N GLU A 70 -1.01 -1.86 3.77
CA GLU A 70 -2.17 -1.04 4.12
C GLU A 70 -2.57 -0.08 3.00
N PRO A 71 -2.88 -0.56 1.77
CA PRO A 71 -3.34 0.33 0.72
C PRO A 71 -4.61 1.06 1.16
N PRO A 72 -4.78 2.33 0.77
CA PRO A 72 -5.81 3.23 1.27
C PRO A 72 -7.16 2.85 0.67
N PRO A 73 -8.27 3.47 1.14
CA PRO A 73 -9.63 3.20 0.70
C PRO A 73 -9.73 2.85 -0.78
N PRO A 74 -10.10 1.60 -1.06
CA PRO A 74 -10.02 1.07 -2.37
C PRO A 74 -11.35 0.90 -3.12
N PRO A 75 -11.20 0.65 -4.43
CA PRO A 75 -9.92 0.34 -5.06
C PRO A 75 -9.39 1.42 -5.98
N SER A 76 -9.41 2.66 -5.49
CA SER A 76 -8.69 3.74 -6.14
C SER A 76 -7.17 3.49 -6.18
N ALA A 77 -6.58 2.90 -5.12
CA ALA A 77 -5.13 2.70 -5.03
C ALA A 77 -4.55 1.63 -5.95
N LEU A 78 -5.34 0.62 -6.32
CA LEU A 78 -4.97 -0.43 -7.28
C LEU A 78 -5.73 -0.28 -8.60
N GLY A 79 -6.55 0.76 -8.74
CA GLY A 79 -7.37 1.03 -9.92
C GLY A 79 -8.53 0.04 -10.14
N LEU A 80 -8.90 -0.76 -9.15
CA LEU A 80 -10.04 -1.68 -9.25
C LEU A 80 -11.38 -0.93 -9.02
N PRO A 81 -12.53 -1.50 -9.41
CA PRO A 81 -13.83 -0.84 -9.28
C PRO A 81 -14.29 -0.61 -7.83
N THR A 82 -14.84 0.58 -7.54
CA THR A 82 -15.40 0.92 -6.23
C THR A 82 -16.47 -0.08 -5.77
N ARG A 83 -16.36 -0.55 -4.53
CA ARG A 83 -17.31 -1.46 -3.89
C ARG A 83 -18.51 -0.68 -3.33
N LYS A 84 -19.69 -1.32 -3.26
CA LYS A 84 -20.92 -0.69 -2.76
C LYS A 84 -20.79 -0.21 -1.30
N GLN A 85 -20.06 -0.96 -0.48
CA GLN A 85 -19.86 -0.68 0.94
C GLN A 85 -18.82 0.42 1.20
N ASN A 86 -18.09 0.87 0.17
CA ASN A 86 -16.98 1.80 0.35
C ASN A 86 -17.48 3.13 0.95
N TRP A 87 -16.85 3.53 2.05
CA TRP A 87 -17.18 4.75 2.77
C TRP A 87 -15.91 5.35 3.38
N THR A 88 -15.84 6.69 3.39
CA THR A 88 -14.81 7.46 4.09
C THR A 88 -15.31 8.89 4.26
N PHE A 89 -14.85 9.57 5.31
CA PHE A 89 -15.10 11.00 5.54
C PHE A 89 -14.73 11.88 4.33
N LEU A 90 -13.76 11.48 3.51
CA LEU A 90 -13.35 12.26 2.34
C LEU A 90 -14.36 12.22 1.18
N LEU A 91 -15.26 11.24 1.15
CA LEU A 91 -16.28 11.09 0.10
C LEU A 91 -17.69 11.45 0.58
N ASP A 92 -17.89 11.56 1.90
CA ASP A 92 -19.18 11.87 2.49
C ASP A 92 -19.50 13.37 2.40
N THR A 93 -20.33 13.73 1.43
CA THR A 93 -20.72 15.13 1.20
C THR A 93 -21.65 15.70 2.26
N THR A 94 -22.19 14.86 3.15
CA THR A 94 -23.02 15.31 4.29
C THR A 94 -22.17 15.84 5.44
N VAL A 95 -20.88 15.48 5.49
CA VAL A 95 -19.92 16.02 6.44
C VAL A 95 -19.44 17.40 5.95
N PRO A 96 -19.42 18.44 6.81
CA PRO A 96 -18.86 19.75 6.46
C PRO A 96 -17.44 19.62 5.93
N GLU A 97 -17.14 20.32 4.83
CA GLU A 97 -15.87 20.19 4.10
C GLU A 97 -14.64 20.38 4.99
N ASN A 98 -14.68 21.39 5.86
CA ASN A 98 -13.61 21.71 6.80
C ASN A 98 -13.40 20.64 7.89
N LEU A 99 -14.34 19.71 8.06
CA LEU A 99 -14.25 18.61 9.03
C LEU A 99 -13.85 17.28 8.39
N ARG A 100 -13.94 17.13 7.06
CA ARG A 100 -13.70 15.84 6.38
C ARG A 100 -12.28 15.32 6.60
N LEU A 101 -11.28 16.16 6.37
CA LEU A 101 -9.87 15.75 6.47
C LEU A 101 -9.45 15.48 7.93
N PRO A 102 -9.78 16.33 8.93
CA PRO A 102 -9.58 16.01 10.34
C PRO A 102 -10.27 14.73 10.80
N ALA A 103 -11.53 14.53 10.41
CA ALA A 103 -12.28 13.33 10.77
C ALA A 103 -11.71 12.08 10.09
N PHE A 104 -11.27 12.20 8.84
CA PHE A 104 -10.58 11.13 8.13
C PHE A 104 -9.31 10.71 8.86
N GLY A 105 -8.47 11.65 9.33
CA GLY A 105 -7.24 11.34 10.05
C GLY A 105 -7.50 10.53 11.33
N GLN A 106 -8.52 10.89 12.11
CA GLN A 106 -8.92 10.12 13.29
C GLN A 106 -9.47 8.75 12.91
N TRP A 107 -10.28 8.68 11.87
CA TRP A 107 -10.92 7.44 11.43
C TRP A 107 -9.94 6.44 10.80
N CYS A 108 -9.05 6.89 9.91
CA CYS A 108 -8.12 6.00 9.22
C CYS A 108 -7.05 5.41 10.14
N THR A 109 -6.81 6.04 11.29
CA THR A 109 -5.92 5.56 12.37
C THR A 109 -6.68 4.79 13.44
N SER A 110 -7.98 4.56 13.29
CA SER A 110 -8.77 3.82 14.26
C SER A 110 -8.56 2.32 14.14
N TYR A 111 -8.99 1.59 15.17
CA TYR A 111 -9.10 0.13 15.13
C TYR A 111 -10.54 -0.25 14.79
N PHE A 112 -10.74 -1.35 14.08
CA PHE A 112 -12.06 -1.82 13.66
C PHE A 112 -12.31 -3.26 14.10
N ASP A 113 -13.49 -3.50 14.67
CA ASP A 113 -13.93 -4.84 15.03
C ASP A 113 -14.78 -5.43 13.89
N HIS A 114 -14.14 -6.13 12.95
CA HIS A 114 -14.84 -6.87 11.91
C HIS A 114 -15.51 -8.12 12.48
N ALA A 115 -16.73 -8.40 12.03
CA ALA A 115 -17.50 -9.54 12.51
C ALA A 115 -16.92 -10.88 12.05
N ASP A 116 -16.46 -10.94 10.79
CA ASP A 116 -15.76 -12.10 10.23
C ASP A 116 -14.87 -11.68 9.06
N ILE A 117 -13.61 -12.11 9.10
CA ILE A 117 -12.61 -11.90 8.04
C ILE A 117 -12.37 -13.22 7.26
N VAL A 118 -12.57 -14.37 7.90
CA VAL A 118 -12.28 -15.68 7.31
C VAL A 118 -13.30 -16.01 6.22
N GLY A 119 -14.57 -15.68 6.44
CA GLY A 119 -15.66 -15.91 5.48
C GLY A 119 -15.58 -15.10 4.19
N ARG A 120 -14.69 -14.09 4.10
CA ARG A 120 -14.55 -13.18 2.94
C ARG A 120 -15.86 -12.50 2.53
N ASP A 121 -16.71 -12.18 3.49
CA ASP A 121 -17.96 -11.45 3.27
C ASP A 121 -17.77 -9.96 3.55
N LEU A 122 -17.88 -9.12 2.52
CA LEU A 122 -17.71 -7.67 2.63
C LEU A 122 -18.74 -7.05 3.57
N ASP A 123 -19.93 -7.62 3.71
CA ASP A 123 -20.98 -7.11 4.59
C ASP A 123 -20.72 -7.44 6.07
N LYS A 124 -19.70 -8.26 6.36
CA LYS A 124 -19.24 -8.57 7.73
C LYS A 124 -18.08 -7.68 8.20
N LEU A 125 -17.56 -6.82 7.35
CA LEU A 125 -16.52 -5.86 7.73
C LEU A 125 -17.15 -4.59 8.31
N SER A 126 -16.53 -4.01 9.36
CA SER A 126 -16.90 -2.67 9.81
C SER A 126 -16.32 -1.59 8.89
N TRP A 127 -17.16 -1.01 8.04
CA TRP A 127 -16.77 0.02 7.05
C TRP A 127 -16.76 1.44 7.59
N VAL A 128 -17.49 1.70 8.67
CA VAL A 128 -17.72 3.07 9.18
C VAL A 128 -17.33 3.16 10.64
N LEU A 129 -17.90 2.28 11.47
CA LEU A 129 -17.78 2.38 12.91
C LEU A 129 -16.45 1.79 13.42
N ALA A 130 -15.60 2.66 13.94
CA ALA A 130 -14.42 2.26 14.69
C ALA A 130 -14.81 1.49 15.98
N SER A 131 -13.91 0.62 16.43
CA SER A 131 -14.00 -0.05 17.72
C SER A 131 -13.99 0.99 18.84
N PRO A 132 -14.92 0.93 19.81
CA PRO A 132 -14.87 1.79 21.00
C PRO A 132 -13.82 1.31 22.01
N ASN A 133 -13.21 0.13 21.79
CA ASN A 133 -12.33 -0.52 22.76
C ASN A 133 -10.87 -0.08 22.64
N HIS A 134 -10.52 0.68 21.60
CA HIS A 134 -9.16 1.16 21.35
C HIS A 134 -9.18 2.61 20.90
N ALA A 135 -8.31 3.42 21.48
CA ALA A 135 -8.08 4.77 20.99
C ALA A 135 -7.40 4.70 19.60
N PRO A 136 -7.79 5.55 18.64
CA PRO A 136 -7.06 5.68 17.38
C PRO A 136 -5.59 6.05 17.59
N THR A 137 -4.69 5.55 16.75
CA THR A 137 -3.26 5.89 16.74
C THR A 137 -3.04 7.41 16.66
N PHE A 138 -3.97 8.13 16.03
CA PHE A 138 -3.97 9.59 15.97
C PHE A 138 -3.75 10.24 17.33
N PHE A 139 -4.31 9.66 18.40
CA PHE A 139 -4.18 10.20 19.76
C PHE A 139 -3.04 9.58 20.57
N ASN A 140 -2.24 8.69 19.96
CA ASN A 140 -1.14 7.98 20.61
C ASN A 140 0.23 8.53 20.16
N GLY A 141 0.63 9.67 20.73
CA GLY A 141 2.00 10.21 20.55
C GLY A 141 2.34 10.73 19.14
N MET A 142 1.36 10.80 18.23
CA MET A 142 1.54 11.39 16.91
C MET A 142 1.81 12.91 17.02
N PRO A 143 2.90 13.45 16.44
CA PRO A 143 3.20 14.87 16.50
C PRO A 143 2.07 15.75 15.97
N VAL A 144 1.88 16.91 16.60
CA VAL A 144 0.89 17.91 16.18
C VAL A 144 1.12 18.37 14.73
N SER A 145 2.37 18.36 14.25
CA SER A 145 2.71 18.66 12.85
C SER A 145 2.16 17.64 11.85
N ILE A 146 1.85 16.42 12.28
CA ILE A 146 1.22 15.38 11.46
C ILE A 146 -0.31 15.43 11.63
N GLN A 147 -0.80 15.81 12.81
CA GLN A 147 -2.23 15.94 13.10
C GLN A 147 -2.87 17.21 12.51
N ARG A 148 -2.10 18.28 12.30
CA ARG A 148 -2.58 19.55 11.75
C ARG A 148 -2.31 19.61 10.26
N TYR A 149 -3.40 19.64 9.51
CA TYR A 149 -3.37 19.97 8.10
C TYR A 149 -3.17 21.48 7.94
N GLY A 150 -2.14 21.89 7.20
CA GLY A 150 -1.93 23.30 6.83
C GLY A 150 -3.03 23.80 5.89
N GLU A 151 -3.11 25.12 5.70
CA GLU A 151 -4.08 25.71 4.75
C GLU A 151 -3.86 25.23 3.32
N ASP A 152 -2.62 24.87 2.97
CA ASP A 152 -2.23 24.32 1.67
C ASP A 152 -2.34 22.78 1.59
N ALA A 153 -2.95 22.12 2.58
CA ALA A 153 -3.07 20.67 2.57
C ALA A 153 -3.98 20.20 1.44
N ALA A 154 -3.42 19.39 0.54
CA ALA A 154 -4.16 18.73 -0.54
C ALA A 154 -4.20 17.22 -0.31
N THR A 155 -5.12 16.55 -1.00
CA THR A 155 -5.24 15.08 -1.00
C THR A 155 -4.96 14.54 -2.39
N ASP A 156 -4.27 13.40 -2.49
CA ASP A 156 -4.06 12.68 -3.75
C ASP A 156 -5.31 11.94 -4.27
N LEU A 157 -6.47 12.10 -3.62
CA LEU A 157 -7.71 11.43 -4.04
C LEU A 157 -8.07 11.67 -5.51
N PRO A 158 -8.02 12.91 -6.07
CA PRO A 158 -8.30 13.13 -7.48
C PRO A 158 -7.40 12.29 -8.39
N PHE A 159 -6.11 12.16 -8.06
CA PHE A 159 -5.18 11.31 -8.79
C PHE A 159 -5.63 9.85 -8.81
N LEU A 160 -6.04 9.31 -7.66
CA LEU A 160 -6.50 7.93 -7.55
C LEU A 160 -7.77 7.65 -8.37
N PHE A 161 -8.68 8.63 -8.49
CA PHE A 161 -9.91 8.47 -9.29
C PHE A 161 -9.66 8.65 -10.79
N PHE A 162 -9.05 9.76 -11.18
CA PHE A 162 -8.90 10.13 -12.59
C PHE A 162 -7.90 9.27 -13.35
N PHE A 163 -6.94 8.64 -12.65
CA PHE A 163 -5.94 7.76 -13.24
C PHE A 163 -6.14 6.28 -12.90
N SER A 164 -7.33 5.89 -12.42
CA SER A 164 -7.66 4.50 -12.02
C SER A 164 -7.30 3.46 -13.09
N LYS A 165 -7.49 3.74 -14.38
CA LYS A 165 -7.12 2.81 -15.47
C LYS A 165 -5.60 2.61 -15.58
N GLN A 166 -4.83 3.69 -15.45
CA GLN A 166 -3.37 3.68 -15.50
C GLN A 166 -2.81 3.00 -14.25
N ILE A 167 -3.38 3.29 -13.08
CA ILE A 167 -3.06 2.63 -11.82
C ILE A 167 -3.32 1.13 -11.92
N LEU A 168 -4.46 0.72 -12.47
CA LEU A 168 -4.79 -0.69 -12.68
C LEU A 168 -3.78 -1.40 -13.59
N ALA A 169 -3.38 -0.75 -14.68
CA ALA A 169 -2.36 -1.29 -15.58
C ALA A 169 -1.00 -1.42 -14.89
N ALA A 170 -0.58 -0.40 -14.14
CA ALA A 170 0.66 -0.40 -13.36
C ALA A 170 0.66 -1.51 -12.29
N TYR A 171 -0.40 -1.62 -11.50
CA TYR A 171 -0.55 -2.67 -10.49
C TYR A 171 -0.47 -4.06 -11.12
N ARG A 172 -1.22 -4.33 -12.20
CA ARG A 172 -1.21 -5.64 -12.86
C ARG A 172 0.14 -5.97 -13.48
N LYS A 173 0.77 -5.00 -14.15
CA LYS A 173 2.12 -5.17 -14.73
C LYS A 173 3.13 -5.44 -13.63
N ALA A 174 3.12 -4.66 -12.56
CA ALA A 174 3.99 -4.91 -11.43
C ALA A 174 3.74 -6.31 -10.87
N PHE A 175 2.53 -6.67 -10.46
CA PHE A 175 2.30 -7.91 -9.72
C PHE A 175 2.37 -9.20 -10.55
N PHE A 176 1.96 -9.17 -11.82
CA PHE A 176 1.67 -10.39 -12.57
C PHE A 176 2.43 -10.52 -13.90
N ASP A 177 3.16 -9.48 -14.35
CA ASP A 177 4.03 -9.60 -15.52
C ASP A 177 5.36 -10.29 -15.14
N ALA A 178 5.61 -11.46 -15.73
CA ALA A 178 6.81 -12.25 -15.46
C ALA A 178 8.10 -11.59 -16.00
N GLY A 179 7.99 -10.65 -16.94
CA GLY A 179 9.13 -9.89 -17.47
C GLY A 179 9.63 -8.80 -16.53
N VAL A 180 8.80 -8.33 -15.60
CA VAL A 180 9.13 -7.21 -14.71
C VAL A 180 9.78 -7.72 -13.42
N PHE A 181 11.11 -7.62 -13.37
CA PHE A 181 11.96 -8.13 -12.28
C PHE A 181 11.62 -9.58 -11.90
N PRO A 182 11.99 -10.58 -12.72
CA PRO A 182 11.54 -11.98 -12.57
C PRO A 182 11.88 -12.64 -11.22
N SER A 183 12.94 -12.16 -10.54
CA SER A 183 13.36 -12.65 -9.23
C SER A 183 12.70 -11.93 -8.06
N MET A 184 11.97 -10.84 -8.29
CA MET A 184 11.44 -9.99 -7.24
C MET A 184 10.26 -10.66 -6.54
N LYS A 185 10.27 -10.63 -5.21
CA LYS A 185 9.12 -11.10 -4.41
C LYS A 185 8.02 -10.04 -4.42
N ARG A 186 6.77 -10.49 -4.40
CA ARG A 186 5.57 -9.65 -4.28
C ARG A 186 4.92 -9.95 -2.94
N ALA A 187 4.54 -8.93 -2.19
CA ALA A 187 3.84 -9.10 -0.93
C ALA A 187 2.71 -8.08 -0.77
N PHE A 188 1.67 -8.50 -0.06
CA PHE A 188 0.58 -7.67 0.41
C PHE A 188 0.41 -7.88 1.91
N VAL A 189 0.38 -6.78 2.66
CA VAL A 189 0.32 -6.76 4.12
C VAL A 189 -0.80 -5.84 4.56
N CYS A 190 -1.65 -6.32 5.47
CA CYS A 190 -2.61 -5.49 6.19
C CYS A 190 -2.79 -6.01 7.62
N GLY A 191 -3.47 -5.27 8.49
CA GLY A 191 -3.90 -5.69 9.81
C GLY A 191 -5.31 -6.29 9.80
N ASP A 192 -5.67 -7.00 10.86
CA ASP A 192 -7.04 -7.52 11.08
C ASP A 192 -7.95 -6.53 11.83
N LYS A 193 -7.39 -5.43 12.35
CA LYS A 193 -8.12 -4.30 12.98
C LYS A 193 -8.00 -3.02 12.15
N THR A 194 -7.53 -3.11 10.90
CA THR A 194 -7.45 -1.97 9.99
C THR A 194 -8.82 -1.58 9.47
N CYS A 195 -8.91 -0.50 8.70
CA CYS A 195 -10.14 -0.16 8.02
C CYS A 195 -10.55 -1.31 7.08
N ALA A 196 -11.85 -1.57 6.91
CA ALA A 196 -12.38 -2.68 6.09
C ALA A 196 -11.76 -2.79 4.69
N PHE A 197 -11.32 -1.66 4.20
CA PHE A 197 -10.78 -1.41 2.89
C PHE A 197 -9.44 -2.16 2.66
N GLY A 198 -8.58 -2.30 3.69
CA GLY A 198 -7.31 -3.04 3.58
C GLY A 198 -7.54 -4.54 3.43
N ILE A 199 -8.51 -5.08 4.16
CA ILE A 199 -8.94 -6.48 4.08
C ILE A 199 -9.64 -6.77 2.74
N ALA A 200 -10.52 -5.88 2.30
CA ALA A 200 -11.20 -6.01 1.02
C ALA A 200 -10.21 -6.04 -0.16
N ASP A 201 -9.12 -5.28 -0.07
CA ASP A 201 -8.06 -5.28 -1.08
C ASP A 201 -7.17 -6.49 -1.04
N LEU A 202 -6.82 -6.98 0.15
CA LEU A 202 -6.17 -8.28 0.29
C LEU A 202 -6.96 -9.34 -0.49
N TRP A 203 -8.28 -9.37 -0.29
CA TRP A 203 -9.15 -10.31 -0.97
C TRP A 203 -9.16 -10.13 -2.48
N ALA A 204 -9.24 -8.88 -2.96
CA ALA A 204 -9.23 -8.60 -4.40
C ALA A 204 -7.89 -8.98 -5.06
N VAL A 205 -6.76 -8.71 -4.42
CA VAL A 205 -5.44 -9.12 -4.94
C VAL A 205 -5.32 -10.64 -4.96
N GLN A 206 -5.89 -11.35 -4.00
CA GLN A 206 -5.96 -12.82 -4.01
C GLN A 206 -6.84 -13.36 -5.14
N ASP A 207 -7.91 -12.66 -5.50
CA ASP A 207 -8.78 -13.06 -6.60
C ASP A 207 -8.15 -12.73 -7.97
N ASP A 208 -7.48 -11.57 -8.09
CA ASP A 208 -6.66 -11.23 -9.26
C ASP A 208 -5.52 -12.24 -9.47
N GLU A 209 -4.81 -12.65 -8.42
CA GLU A 209 -3.72 -13.63 -8.54
C GLU A 209 -4.19 -14.94 -9.17
N LYS A 210 -5.38 -15.43 -8.80
CA LYS A 210 -5.95 -16.67 -9.37
C LYS A 210 -6.20 -16.57 -10.87
N VAL A 211 -6.49 -15.37 -11.36
CA VAL A 211 -6.90 -15.14 -12.75
C VAL A 211 -5.74 -14.67 -13.63
N LEU A 212 -4.86 -13.82 -13.08
CA LEU A 212 -3.86 -13.06 -13.84
C LEU A 212 -2.45 -13.64 -13.71
N ARG A 213 -2.14 -14.39 -12.65
CA ARG A 213 -0.80 -14.92 -12.45
C ARG A 213 -0.48 -16.01 -13.48
N THR A 214 0.55 -15.79 -14.27
CA THR A 214 1.09 -16.80 -15.19
C THR A 214 1.93 -17.84 -14.44
N ALA A 215 2.26 -18.96 -15.09
CA ALA A 215 3.13 -19.98 -14.50
C ALA A 215 4.52 -19.43 -14.12
N ASP A 216 5.02 -18.46 -14.89
CA ASP A 216 6.35 -17.87 -14.72
C ASP A 216 6.36 -16.69 -13.74
N ALA A 217 5.19 -16.11 -13.43
CA ALA A 217 5.06 -15.04 -12.46
C ALA A 217 5.13 -15.59 -11.02
N ARG A 218 5.86 -14.87 -10.15
CA ARG A 218 6.00 -15.19 -8.73
C ARG A 218 4.65 -15.09 -8.02
N ALA A 219 4.39 -16.05 -7.13
CA ALA A 219 3.25 -15.99 -6.24
C ALA A 219 3.37 -14.81 -5.26
N VAL A 220 2.24 -14.19 -4.95
CA VAL A 220 2.13 -13.10 -4.00
C VAL A 220 2.11 -13.67 -2.59
N LYS A 221 2.93 -13.11 -1.71
CA LYS A 221 2.88 -13.41 -0.28
C LYS A 221 1.83 -12.53 0.39
N TYR A 222 1.01 -13.13 1.25
CA TYR A 222 -0.05 -12.42 1.97
C TYR A 222 0.20 -12.48 3.47
N ARG A 223 0.04 -11.35 4.16
CA ARG A 223 0.12 -11.30 5.62
C ARG A 223 -0.97 -10.42 6.21
N ILE A 224 -1.75 -11.00 7.12
CA ILE A 224 -2.60 -10.26 8.04
C ILE A 224 -1.85 -10.16 9.38
N ILE A 225 -1.68 -8.95 9.90
CA ILE A 225 -1.02 -8.67 11.18
C ILE A 225 -2.10 -8.67 12.28
N PRO A 226 -2.07 -9.59 13.26
CA PRO A 226 -3.08 -9.66 14.31
C PRO A 226 -3.04 -8.44 15.24
N GLY A 227 -4.20 -7.90 15.60
CA GLY A 227 -4.36 -6.70 16.43
C GLY A 227 -3.88 -5.39 15.78
N ALA A 228 -3.58 -5.37 14.48
CA ALA A 228 -3.00 -4.21 13.81
C ALA A 228 -4.04 -3.38 13.07
N ASN A 229 -3.92 -2.05 13.13
CA ASN A 229 -4.64 -1.13 12.26
C ASN A 229 -3.76 -0.63 11.10
N HIS A 230 -4.24 0.39 10.39
CA HIS A 230 -3.56 1.04 9.27
C HIS A 230 -2.19 1.67 9.63
N PHE A 231 -1.93 1.90 10.91
CA PHE A 231 -0.76 2.60 11.44
C PHE A 231 0.04 1.74 12.43
N VAL A 232 -0.01 0.40 12.34
CA VAL A 232 0.74 -0.46 13.28
C VAL A 232 2.25 -0.18 13.32
N HIS A 233 2.86 0.31 12.25
CA HIS A 233 4.27 0.75 12.25
C HIS A 233 4.54 1.93 13.20
N TRP A 234 3.50 2.63 13.65
CA TRP A 234 3.55 3.69 14.65
C TRP A 234 3.32 3.14 16.06
N ASP A 235 2.30 2.29 16.25
CA ASP A 235 1.94 1.76 17.57
C ASP A 235 2.86 0.63 18.04
N ASP A 236 3.35 -0.19 17.10
CA ASP A 236 4.20 -1.36 17.34
C ASP A 236 5.24 -1.49 16.19
N PRO A 237 6.25 -0.60 16.15
CA PRO A 237 7.22 -0.54 15.07
C PRO A 237 8.04 -1.82 14.92
N GLU A 238 8.37 -2.50 16.03
CA GLU A 238 9.12 -3.76 16.00
C GLU A 238 8.33 -4.84 15.27
N LYS A 239 7.06 -5.02 15.63
CA LYS A 239 6.18 -6.00 14.97
C LYS A 239 5.97 -5.69 13.50
N ALA A 240 5.81 -4.41 13.14
CA ALA A 240 5.69 -4.01 11.74
C ALA A 240 6.98 -4.33 10.96
N LEU A 241 8.14 -3.99 11.53
CA LEU A 241 9.44 -4.25 10.92
C LEU A 241 9.69 -5.75 10.72
N ASP A 242 9.40 -6.58 11.72
CA ASP A 242 9.54 -8.03 11.63
C ASP A 242 8.71 -8.61 10.47
N VAL A 243 7.50 -8.10 10.29
CA VAL A 243 6.64 -8.49 9.16
C VAL A 243 7.25 -8.03 7.83
N PHE A 244 7.76 -6.80 7.74
CA PHE A 244 8.36 -6.29 6.50
C PHE A 244 9.61 -7.09 6.11
N ILE A 245 10.46 -7.44 7.09
CA ILE A 245 11.64 -8.30 6.88
C ILE A 245 11.22 -9.69 6.40
N ALA A 246 10.19 -10.29 6.99
CA ALA A 246 9.70 -11.60 6.57
C ALA A 246 9.11 -11.60 5.14
N MET A 247 8.58 -10.45 4.71
CA MET A 247 8.01 -10.28 3.37
C MET A 247 9.04 -9.92 2.30
N ALA A 248 10.18 -9.33 2.69
CA ALA A 248 11.34 -9.06 1.83
C ALA A 248 12.08 -10.34 1.38
#